data_AF-A0A7I7MV40-F1
#
_entry.id   AF-A0A7I7MV40-F1
#
_cell.length_a   1.000
_cell.length_b   1.000
_cell.length_c   1.000
_cell.angle_alpha   90.00
_cell.angle_beta   90.00
_cell.angle_gamma   90.00
#
_symmetry.space_group_name_H-M   'P 1'
#
loop_
_entity.id
_entity.type
_entity.pdbx_description
1 polymer ?
#
loop_
_entity_poly.entity_id
_entity_poly.type
_entity_poly.pdbx_seq_one_letter_code
_entity_poly.pdbx_strand_id
1 'polypeptide(L)'
;MVQWGVHTPEMDPAQLKSYLEEDLANELRWVLRAATEWHAQHHMNLGIDGYSVQVYAMDSVFLHSRALFEFFTRKTNDHNYGYDAYRLTSKISSRLYERHWSPKLHARLMHAQDRSKSADVNRFDRKERKEHIKNMPADFAMEIVRMWHDFASELQRLGDEDMKGMGVRAGELLDEAIDDAQKVRTNEVTQCHIAKRKKEQKLPAGFTIDPIPWPV
;
A
#
# COMPACT_ATOMS: atom_id res chain seq x y z
N MET A 1 38.31 -5.32 -19.63
CA MET A 1 37.35 -4.70 -18.70
C MET A 1 35.96 -5.06 -19.17
N VAL A 2 35.27 -5.96 -18.47
CA VAL A 2 33.86 -6.26 -18.74
C VAL A 2 33.06 -5.15 -18.05
N GLN A 3 32.42 -4.29 -18.84
CA GLN A 3 31.37 -3.42 -18.30
C GLN A 3 30.21 -4.33 -17.92
N TRP A 4 30.11 -4.67 -16.63
CA TRP A 4 28.88 -5.19 -16.06
C TRP A 4 27.90 -4.01 -16.03
N GLY A 5 27.24 -3.76 -17.16
CA GLY A 5 26.10 -2.85 -17.19
C GLY A 5 25.07 -3.44 -16.24
N VAL A 6 24.84 -2.76 -15.12
CA VAL A 6 23.75 -3.08 -14.19
C VAL A 6 22.49 -2.61 -14.89
N HIS A 7 22.01 -3.36 -15.88
CA HIS A 7 20.78 -3.03 -16.57
C HIS A 7 19.70 -4.00 -16.11
N THR A 8 18.57 -3.46 -15.66
CA THR A 8 17.39 -4.25 -15.34
C THR A 8 16.94 -4.94 -16.62
N PRO A 9 16.93 -6.29 -16.68
CA PRO A 9 16.67 -7.00 -17.93
C PRO A 9 15.22 -6.82 -18.38
N GLU A 10 14.97 -6.73 -19.68
CA GLU A 10 13.61 -6.83 -20.21
C GLU A 10 12.98 -8.16 -19.81
N MET A 11 11.69 -8.12 -19.46
CA MET A 11 10.92 -9.30 -19.10
C MET A 11 10.12 -9.80 -20.29
N ASP A 12 10.17 -11.11 -20.54
CA ASP A 12 9.24 -11.78 -21.44
C ASP A 12 7.81 -11.84 -20.83
N PRO A 13 6.78 -12.24 -21.61
CA PRO A 13 5.41 -12.30 -21.10
C PRO A 13 5.20 -13.20 -19.88
N ALA A 14 5.94 -14.31 -19.76
CA ALA A 14 5.83 -15.21 -18.61
C ALA A 14 6.48 -14.60 -17.36
N GLN A 15 7.62 -13.92 -17.53
CA GLN A 15 8.28 -13.17 -16.48
C GLN A 15 7.43 -12.00 -15.99
N LEU A 16 6.79 -11.25 -16.90
CA LEU A 16 5.85 -10.18 -16.53
C LEU A 16 4.68 -10.72 -15.72
N LYS A 17 4.11 -11.86 -16.13
CA LYS A 17 3.03 -12.51 -15.39
C LYS A 17 3.46 -12.90 -13.98
N SER A 18 4.63 -13.56 -13.84
CA SER A 18 5.17 -13.94 -12.54
C SER A 18 5.44 -12.71 -11.67
N TYR A 19 6.05 -11.66 -12.23
CA TYR A 19 6.29 -10.40 -11.54
C TYR A 19 4.98 -9.73 -11.05
N LEU A 20 3.91 -9.80 -11.84
CA LEU A 20 2.58 -9.32 -11.42
C LEU A 20 2.03 -10.13 -10.24
N GLU A 21 1.99 -11.46 -10.38
CA GLU A 21 1.30 -12.38 -9.48
C GLU A 21 2.07 -12.65 -8.17
N GLU A 22 3.39 -12.53 -8.23
CA GLU A 22 4.29 -12.83 -7.11
C GLU A 22 4.82 -11.56 -6.48
N ASP A 23 5.47 -10.66 -7.23
CA ASP A 23 6.13 -9.49 -6.63
C ASP A 23 5.14 -8.35 -6.34
N LEU A 24 4.50 -7.82 -7.39
CA LEU A 24 3.59 -6.66 -7.24
C LEU A 24 2.38 -7.02 -6.38
N ALA A 25 1.78 -8.19 -6.58
CA ALA A 25 0.66 -8.65 -5.78
C ALA A 25 1.05 -8.88 -4.31
N ASN A 26 2.28 -9.33 -4.03
CA ASN A 26 2.73 -9.50 -2.66
C ASN A 26 2.88 -8.14 -1.96
N GLU A 27 3.48 -7.14 -2.61
CA GLU A 27 3.55 -5.76 -2.11
C GLU A 27 2.13 -5.20 -1.84
N LEU A 28 1.18 -5.45 -2.74
CA LEU A 28 -0.22 -5.07 -2.57
C LEU A 28 -0.86 -5.75 -1.35
N ARG A 29 -0.74 -7.07 -1.22
CA ARG A 29 -1.30 -7.81 -0.08
C ARG A 29 -0.73 -7.30 1.24
N TRP A 30 0.58 -7.07 1.31
CA TRP A 30 1.21 -6.59 2.54
C TRP A 30 0.80 -5.17 2.91
N VAL A 31 0.75 -4.24 1.94
CA VAL A 31 0.31 -2.86 2.25
C VAL A 31 -1.13 -2.82 2.74
N LEU A 32 -2.06 -3.57 2.14
CA LEU A 32 -3.47 -3.55 2.54
C LEU A 32 -3.70 -4.24 3.89
N ARG A 33 -3.02 -5.36 4.15
CA ARG A 33 -3.08 -6.04 5.45
C ARG A 33 -2.50 -5.17 6.56
N ALA A 34 -1.32 -4.59 6.34
CA ALA A 34 -0.67 -3.73 7.32
C ALA A 34 -1.46 -2.43 7.58
N ALA A 35 -2.10 -1.86 6.54
CA ALA A 35 -2.97 -0.71 6.71
C ALA A 35 -4.21 -1.06 7.54
N THR A 36 -4.82 -2.22 7.30
CA THR A 36 -5.95 -2.71 8.10
C THR A 36 -5.54 -2.98 9.54
N GLU A 37 -4.38 -3.60 9.78
CA GLU A 37 -3.85 -3.82 11.14
C GLU A 37 -3.64 -2.48 11.86
N TRP A 38 -2.97 -1.52 11.20
CA TRP A 38 -2.77 -0.19 11.77
C TRP A 38 -4.11 0.49 12.10
N HIS A 39 -5.07 0.41 11.19
CA HIS A 39 -6.41 0.99 11.35
C HIS A 39 -7.18 0.34 12.51
N ALA A 40 -7.12 -0.99 12.63
CA ALA A 40 -7.72 -1.76 13.71
C ALA A 40 -7.12 -1.36 15.06
N GLN A 41 -5.79 -1.35 15.16
CA GLN A 41 -5.05 -0.97 16.37
C GLN A 41 -5.35 0.49 16.79
N HIS A 42 -5.43 1.40 15.81
CA HIS A 42 -5.79 2.80 16.04
C HIS A 42 -7.21 2.93 16.62
N HIS A 43 -8.21 2.25 16.04
CA HIS A 43 -9.59 2.27 16.55
C HIS A 43 -9.71 1.63 17.94
N MET A 44 -8.95 0.57 18.19
CA MET A 44 -8.93 -0.09 19.49
C MET A 44 -8.19 0.72 20.56
N ASN A 45 -7.42 1.76 20.19
CA ASN A 45 -6.55 2.54 21.06
C ASN A 45 -5.65 1.65 21.96
N LEU A 46 -4.96 0.71 21.32
CA LEU A 46 -4.09 -0.26 21.99
C LEU A 46 -2.75 0.38 22.38
N GLY A 47 -2.76 1.16 23.46
CA GLY A 47 -1.55 1.61 24.15
C GLY A 47 -1.04 0.53 25.10
N ILE A 48 -0.44 -0.54 24.57
CA ILE A 48 0.19 -1.59 25.38
C ILE A 48 1.71 -1.31 25.43
N ASP A 49 2.24 -1.04 26.63
CA ASP A 49 3.67 -0.79 26.82
C ASP A 49 4.51 -1.99 26.35
N GLY A 50 5.55 -1.72 25.55
CA GLY A 50 6.41 -2.76 24.94
C GLY A 50 5.81 -3.49 23.73
N TYR A 51 4.57 -3.22 23.36
CA TYR A 51 3.88 -3.82 22.21
C TYR A 51 3.67 -2.76 21.11
N SER A 52 4.58 -2.73 20.14
CA SER A 52 4.60 -1.72 19.07
C SER A 52 4.04 -2.23 17.75
N VAL A 53 3.02 -3.10 17.78
CA VAL A 53 2.41 -3.65 16.54
C VAL A 53 1.87 -2.55 15.63
N GLN A 54 1.32 -1.48 16.19
CA GLN A 54 0.92 -0.31 15.39
C GLN A 54 2.12 0.35 14.68
N VAL A 55 3.32 0.37 15.28
CA VAL A 55 4.53 0.89 14.65
C VAL A 55 4.98 -0.03 13.53
N TYR A 56 5.01 -1.35 13.76
CA TYR A 56 5.38 -2.32 12.72
C TYR A 56 4.41 -2.31 11.54
N ALA A 57 3.11 -2.21 11.81
CA ALA A 57 2.09 -2.06 10.77
C ALA A 57 2.29 -0.76 9.97
N MET A 58 2.54 0.37 10.65
CA MET A 58 2.83 1.64 9.99
C MET A 58 4.09 1.58 9.12
N ASP A 59 5.20 1.06 9.66
CA ASP A 59 6.47 0.97 8.95
C ASP A 59 6.36 0.02 7.73
N SER A 60 5.62 -1.08 7.86
CA SER A 60 5.30 -1.99 6.75
C SER A 60 4.49 -1.29 5.66
N VAL A 61 3.45 -0.53 6.02
CA VAL A 61 2.69 0.26 5.03
C VAL A 61 3.61 1.21 4.28
N PHE A 62 4.45 1.98 4.97
CA PHE A 62 5.32 2.95 4.30
C PHE A 62 6.32 2.29 3.35
N LEU A 63 6.87 1.13 3.74
CA LEU A 63 7.78 0.36 2.92
C LEU A 63 7.12 -0.11 1.63
N HIS A 64 6.01 -0.84 1.73
CA HIS A 64 5.32 -1.42 0.58
C HIS A 64 4.65 -0.35 -0.28
N SER A 65 4.11 0.71 0.34
CA SER A 65 3.58 1.85 -0.40
C SER A 65 4.63 2.51 -1.27
N ARG A 66 5.87 2.66 -0.79
CA ARG A 66 6.95 3.26 -1.57
C ARG A 66 7.25 2.44 -2.81
N ALA A 67 7.37 1.12 -2.67
CA ALA A 67 7.64 0.23 -3.80
C ALA A 67 6.58 0.38 -4.89
N LEU A 68 5.30 0.31 -4.52
CA LEU A 68 4.19 0.43 -5.47
C LEU A 68 4.09 1.85 -6.07
N PHE A 69 4.24 2.90 -5.26
CA PHE A 69 4.26 4.27 -5.79
C PHE A 69 5.40 4.49 -6.79
N GLU A 70 6.59 3.97 -6.51
CA GLU A 70 7.71 4.07 -7.44
C GLU A 70 7.46 3.29 -8.73
N PHE A 71 6.98 2.05 -8.63
CA PHE A 71 6.58 1.25 -9.80
C PHE A 71 5.59 2.02 -10.69
N PHE A 72 4.51 2.54 -10.12
CA PHE A 72 3.48 3.24 -10.88
C PHE A 72 3.91 4.58 -11.48
N THR A 73 4.82 5.30 -10.82
CA THR A 73 5.14 6.70 -11.20
C THR A 73 6.47 6.87 -11.92
N ARG A 74 7.34 5.88 -11.91
CA ARG A 74 8.68 5.94 -12.51
C ARG A 74 8.82 4.94 -13.64
N LYS A 75 9.69 5.28 -14.58
CA LYS A 75 10.18 4.34 -15.60
C LYS A 75 11.19 3.38 -15.00
N THR A 76 11.29 2.23 -15.64
CA THR A 76 12.33 1.23 -15.43
C THR A 76 13.69 1.89 -15.58
N ASN A 77 14.58 1.58 -14.65
CA ASN A 77 15.96 2.02 -14.67
C ASN A 77 16.87 0.84 -14.37
N ASP A 78 18.15 1.11 -14.19
CA ASP A 78 19.20 0.12 -13.93
C ASP A 78 19.02 -0.72 -12.66
N HIS A 79 18.12 -0.34 -11.76
CA HIS A 79 17.95 -1.00 -10.47
C HIS A 79 16.52 -1.49 -10.20
N ASN A 80 15.51 -0.91 -10.85
CA ASN A 80 14.11 -1.17 -10.53
C ASN A 80 13.26 -1.18 -11.80
N TYR A 81 12.23 -2.03 -11.81
CA TYR A 81 11.14 -1.99 -12.79
C TYR A 81 10.15 -0.87 -12.49
N GLY A 82 9.65 -0.25 -13.56
CA GLY A 82 8.62 0.78 -13.54
C GLY A 82 7.40 0.42 -14.36
N TYR A 83 6.45 1.35 -14.47
CA TYR A 83 5.19 1.15 -15.18
C TYR A 83 5.38 0.73 -16.65
N ASP A 84 6.48 1.19 -17.27
CA ASP A 84 6.83 0.94 -18.66
C ASP A 84 7.29 -0.51 -18.91
N ALA A 85 7.58 -1.30 -17.86
CA ALA A 85 7.80 -2.74 -17.97
C ALA A 85 6.60 -3.46 -18.62
N TYR A 86 5.39 -2.93 -18.44
CA TYR A 86 4.16 -3.44 -19.05
C TYR A 86 3.75 -2.68 -20.32
N ARG A 87 4.71 -2.05 -21.01
CA ARG A 87 4.51 -1.29 -22.27
C ARG A 87 3.56 -0.10 -22.13
N LEU A 88 3.26 0.32 -20.90
CA LEU A 88 2.50 1.54 -20.65
C LEU A 88 3.36 2.75 -21.02
N THR A 89 2.81 3.65 -21.84
CA THR A 89 3.53 4.86 -22.30
C THR A 89 3.46 6.01 -21.29
N SER A 90 2.43 5.99 -20.45
CA SER A 90 2.15 7.01 -19.44
C SER A 90 2.18 6.40 -18.05
N LYS A 91 2.75 7.15 -17.10
CA LYS A 91 2.74 6.77 -15.69
C LYS A 91 1.32 6.74 -15.14
N ILE A 92 1.09 5.88 -14.15
CA ILE A 92 -0.12 5.92 -13.34
C ILE A 92 0.08 7.00 -12.28
N SER A 93 -0.50 8.18 -12.50
CA SER A 93 -0.17 9.36 -11.71
C SER A 93 -0.88 9.39 -10.36
N SER A 94 -0.20 9.92 -9.34
CA SER A 94 -0.80 10.29 -8.06
C SER A 94 -0.39 11.70 -7.69
N ARG A 95 -1.36 12.63 -7.68
CA ARG A 95 -1.11 14.02 -7.29
C ARG A 95 -0.65 14.11 -5.83
N LEU A 96 -1.23 13.30 -4.97
CA LEU A 96 -0.92 13.24 -3.54
C LEU A 96 0.52 12.77 -3.33
N TYR A 97 0.89 11.66 -3.96
CA TYR A 97 2.25 11.14 -3.86
C TYR A 97 3.27 12.10 -4.46
N GLU A 98 3.09 12.51 -5.71
CA GLU A 98 4.11 13.28 -6.44
C GLU A 98 4.35 14.67 -5.84
N ARG A 99 3.31 15.34 -5.33
CA ARG A 99 3.42 16.71 -4.81
C ARG A 99 3.65 16.79 -3.31
N HIS A 100 3.16 15.82 -2.54
CA HIS A 100 3.06 15.96 -1.08
C HIS A 100 3.70 14.81 -0.31
N TRP A 101 3.48 13.56 -0.71
CA TRP A 101 3.91 12.43 0.10
C TRP A 101 5.31 11.93 -0.24
N SER A 102 5.73 11.99 -1.52
CA SER A 102 7.00 11.43 -1.98
C SER A 102 8.19 11.97 -1.17
N PRO A 103 8.40 13.30 -1.01
CA PRO A 103 9.50 13.78 -0.17
C PRO A 103 9.45 13.29 1.27
N LYS A 104 8.25 13.08 1.84
CA LYS A 104 8.08 12.69 3.25
C LYS A 104 8.25 11.20 3.48
N LEU A 105 7.82 10.36 2.52
CA LEU A 105 8.05 8.92 2.52
C LEU A 105 9.53 8.60 2.28
N HIS A 106 10.21 9.36 1.44
CA HIS A 106 11.61 9.14 1.09
C HIS A 106 12.60 9.77 2.08
N ALA A 107 12.34 10.98 2.59
CA ALA A 107 13.25 11.66 3.52
C ALA A 107 13.37 10.98 4.91
N ARG A 108 12.52 10.00 5.22
CA ARG A 108 12.43 9.36 6.55
C ARG A 108 12.86 7.90 6.55
N LEU A 109 13.60 7.48 5.53
CA LEU A 109 14.41 6.27 5.57
C LEU A 109 15.36 6.36 6.79
N MET A 110 15.02 5.63 7.84
CA MET A 110 15.83 5.32 9.03
C MET A 110 16.12 6.46 10.02
N HIS A 111 15.58 6.31 11.24
CA HIS A 111 16.08 6.72 12.58
C HIS A 111 16.67 8.11 12.87
N ALA A 112 16.87 9.02 11.91
CA ALA A 112 17.70 10.22 12.11
C ALA A 112 16.92 11.52 12.36
N GLN A 113 15.61 11.56 12.09
CA GLN A 113 14.78 12.73 12.39
C GLN A 113 13.69 12.40 13.40
N ASP A 114 13.54 13.30 14.37
CA ASP A 114 12.50 13.27 15.38
C ASP A 114 11.12 13.05 14.74
N ARG A 115 10.57 11.84 14.90
CA ARG A 115 9.28 11.42 14.33
C ARG A 115 8.12 12.26 14.89
N SER A 116 8.32 13.02 15.98
CA SER A 116 7.34 13.97 16.53
C SER A 116 7.29 15.32 15.79
N LYS A 117 8.32 15.66 15.02
CA LYS A 117 8.42 16.91 14.21
C LYS A 117 8.02 16.70 12.75
N SER A 118 7.35 15.59 12.49
CA SER A 118 7.00 15.18 11.15
C SER A 118 5.83 16.03 10.61
N ALA A 119 5.99 16.62 9.42
CA ALA A 119 4.98 17.50 8.84
C ALA A 119 3.64 16.80 8.55
N ASP A 120 2.55 17.55 8.74
CA ASP A 120 1.21 17.17 8.28
C ASP A 120 1.14 17.21 6.76
N VAL A 121 0.45 16.23 6.17
CA VAL A 121 0.27 16.07 4.73
C VAL A 121 -1.20 15.93 4.37
N ASN A 122 -1.54 16.21 3.11
CA ASN A 122 -2.91 16.11 2.63
C ASN A 122 -3.40 14.66 2.71
N ARG A 123 -4.65 14.49 3.17
CA ARG A 123 -5.35 13.20 3.20
C ARG A 123 -5.76 12.70 1.81
N PHE A 124 -6.04 11.40 1.71
CA PHE A 124 -6.54 10.75 0.49
C PHE A 124 -7.90 11.31 0.08
N ASP A 125 -8.86 11.27 1.00
CA ASP A 125 -10.17 11.88 0.84
C ASP A 125 -10.45 12.74 2.08
N ARG A 126 -11.02 13.94 1.85
CA ARG A 126 -11.46 14.99 2.80
C ARG A 126 -10.82 16.34 2.51
N LYS A 127 -11.56 17.20 1.80
CA LYS A 127 -11.60 18.68 1.97
C LYS A 127 -10.29 19.34 2.45
N GLU A 128 -9.18 19.05 1.80
CA GLU A 128 -7.83 19.57 2.15
C GLU A 128 -7.45 19.48 3.64
N ARG A 129 -7.94 18.47 4.36
CA ARG A 129 -7.51 18.25 5.74
C ARG A 129 -6.08 17.70 5.71
N LYS A 130 -5.20 18.32 6.49
CA LYS A 130 -3.84 17.86 6.72
C LYS A 130 -3.81 16.98 7.97
N GLU A 131 -3.02 15.93 7.91
CA GLU A 131 -2.88 14.96 9.00
C GLU A 131 -1.41 14.52 9.08
N HIS A 132 -0.94 14.25 10.29
CA HIS A 132 0.42 13.83 10.51
C HIS A 132 0.68 12.48 9.82
N ILE A 133 1.82 12.31 9.14
CA ILE A 133 2.08 11.10 8.33
C ILE A 133 1.88 9.77 9.07
N LYS A 134 2.17 9.75 10.38
CA LYS A 134 1.99 8.56 11.23
C LYS A 134 0.55 8.06 11.30
N ASN A 135 -0.41 8.93 10.98
CA ASN A 135 -1.85 8.67 10.97
C ASN A 135 -2.39 8.43 9.54
N MET A 136 -1.50 8.39 8.54
CA MET A 136 -1.81 8.21 7.12
C MET A 136 -1.69 6.78 6.54
N PRO A 137 -1.38 5.69 7.28
CA PRO A 137 -1.27 4.37 6.66
C PRO A 137 -2.48 3.94 5.81
N ALA A 138 -3.70 4.16 6.30
CA ALA A 138 -4.91 3.86 5.52
C ALA A 138 -5.02 4.73 4.26
N ASP A 139 -4.67 6.01 4.34
CA ASP A 139 -4.71 6.94 3.21
C ASP A 139 -3.71 6.56 2.10
N PHE A 140 -2.53 6.05 2.45
CA PHE A 140 -1.58 5.54 1.45
C PHE A 140 -2.08 4.28 0.76
N ALA A 141 -2.62 3.34 1.52
CA ALA A 141 -3.21 2.12 0.97
C ALA A 141 -4.39 2.43 0.04
N MET A 142 -5.28 3.37 0.39
CA MET A 142 -6.39 3.78 -0.47
C MET A 142 -5.90 4.38 -1.80
N GLU A 143 -4.87 5.23 -1.78
CA GLU A 143 -4.30 5.76 -3.03
C GLU A 143 -3.70 4.66 -3.89
N ILE A 144 -3.07 3.65 -3.30
CA ILE A 144 -2.53 2.50 -4.03
C ILE A 144 -3.64 1.67 -4.66
N VAL A 145 -4.74 1.43 -3.96
CA VAL A 145 -5.92 0.74 -4.54
C VAL A 145 -6.42 1.51 -5.77
N ARG A 146 -6.57 2.83 -5.66
CA ARG A 146 -6.96 3.68 -6.80
C ARG A 146 -5.99 3.56 -7.98
N MET A 147 -4.68 3.65 -7.71
CA MET A 147 -3.66 3.52 -8.75
C MET A 147 -3.61 2.11 -9.35
N TRP A 148 -3.88 1.08 -8.56
CA TRP A 148 -3.92 -0.29 -9.05
C TRP A 148 -5.12 -0.52 -9.99
N HIS A 149 -6.28 0.06 -9.68
CA HIS A 149 -7.42 0.06 -10.61
C HIS A 149 -7.08 0.76 -11.94
N ASP A 150 -6.42 1.92 -11.88
CA ASP A 150 -5.97 2.63 -13.08
C ASP A 150 -4.99 1.75 -13.88
N PHE A 151 -4.02 1.13 -13.20
CA PHE A 151 -3.05 0.21 -13.82
C PHE A 151 -3.72 -0.96 -14.53
N ALA A 152 -4.61 -1.70 -13.84
CA ALA A 152 -5.36 -2.81 -14.41
C ALA A 152 -6.19 -2.36 -15.63
N SER A 153 -6.85 -1.20 -15.54
CA SER A 153 -7.65 -0.64 -16.62
C SER A 153 -6.80 -0.24 -17.84
N GLU A 154 -5.63 0.35 -17.61
CA GLU A 154 -4.71 0.72 -18.69
C GLU A 154 -4.15 -0.50 -19.40
N LEU A 155 -3.81 -1.58 -18.68
CA LEU A 155 -3.39 -2.85 -19.28
C LEU A 155 -4.48 -3.44 -20.20
N GLN A 156 -5.75 -3.40 -19.75
CA GLN A 156 -6.89 -3.89 -20.56
C GLN A 156 -7.17 -3.04 -21.81
N ARG A 157 -6.70 -1.78 -21.85
CA ARG A 157 -6.83 -0.90 -23.02
C ARG A 157 -5.74 -1.13 -24.06
N LEU A 158 -4.68 -1.87 -23.73
CA LEU A 158 -3.64 -2.21 -24.70
C LEU A 158 -4.21 -3.15 -25.77
N GLY A 159 -3.70 -3.01 -27.00
CA GLY A 159 -4.12 -3.86 -28.14
C GLY A 159 -3.56 -5.28 -28.12
N ASP A 160 -2.80 -5.64 -27.09
CA ASP A 160 -2.11 -6.92 -26.92
C ASP A 160 -2.93 -7.84 -25.98
N GLU A 161 -3.25 -9.06 -26.44
CA GLU A 161 -4.12 -9.98 -25.68
C GLU A 161 -3.47 -10.50 -24.39
N ASP A 162 -2.14 -10.67 -24.34
CA ASP A 162 -1.44 -11.06 -23.12
C ASP A 162 -1.54 -9.94 -22.07
N MET A 163 -1.37 -8.68 -22.50
CA MET A 163 -1.54 -7.52 -21.63
C MET A 163 -2.96 -7.35 -21.13
N LYS A 164 -3.97 -7.60 -21.98
CA LYS A 164 -5.37 -7.61 -21.54
C LYS A 164 -5.62 -8.67 -20.48
N GLY A 165 -5.11 -9.88 -20.69
CA GLY A 165 -5.17 -10.98 -19.72
C GLY A 165 -4.52 -10.59 -18.38
N MET A 166 -3.34 -9.95 -18.43
CA MET A 166 -2.68 -9.42 -17.23
C MET A 166 -3.50 -8.31 -16.56
N GLY A 167 -4.15 -7.45 -17.32
CA GLY A 167 -5.03 -6.40 -16.78
C GLY A 167 -6.26 -6.95 -16.07
N VAL A 168 -6.86 -8.04 -16.57
CA VAL A 168 -7.93 -8.76 -15.86
C VAL A 168 -7.39 -9.38 -14.57
N ARG A 169 -6.26 -10.10 -14.66
CA ARG A 169 -5.64 -10.75 -13.51
C ARG A 169 -5.22 -9.75 -12.42
N ALA A 170 -4.72 -8.57 -12.81
CA ALA A 170 -4.41 -7.49 -11.89
C ALA A 170 -5.66 -7.04 -11.11
N GLY A 171 -6.82 -6.94 -11.76
CA GLY A 171 -8.09 -6.67 -11.08
C GLY A 171 -8.46 -7.74 -10.05
N GLU A 172 -8.40 -9.02 -10.44
CA GLU A 172 -8.66 -10.14 -9.53
C GLU A 172 -7.72 -10.17 -8.32
N LEU A 173 -6.43 -9.91 -8.53
CA LEU A 173 -5.42 -9.85 -7.46
C LEU A 173 -5.72 -8.72 -6.45
N LEU A 174 -6.30 -7.60 -6.92
CA LEU A 174 -6.72 -6.52 -6.04
C LEU A 174 -7.93 -6.92 -5.19
N ASP A 175 -8.94 -7.56 -5.80
CA ASP A 175 -10.10 -8.07 -5.07
C ASP A 175 -9.67 -9.10 -4.00
N GLU A 176 -8.81 -10.05 -4.38
CA GLU A 176 -8.20 -11.03 -3.45
C GLU A 176 -7.48 -10.33 -2.29
N ALA A 177 -6.68 -9.29 -2.57
CA ALA A 177 -5.92 -8.57 -1.57
C ALA A 177 -6.82 -7.75 -0.62
N ILE A 178 -7.90 -7.14 -1.14
CA ILE A 178 -8.91 -6.44 -0.36
C ILE A 178 -9.63 -7.41 0.57
N ASP A 179 -10.07 -8.56 0.07
CA ASP A 179 -10.76 -9.59 0.86
C ASP A 179 -9.85 -10.12 1.98
N ASP A 180 -8.58 -10.35 1.68
CA ASP A 180 -7.60 -10.77 2.68
C ASP A 180 -7.33 -9.69 3.73
N ALA A 181 -7.26 -8.42 3.32
CA ALA A 181 -7.12 -7.32 4.25
C ALA A 181 -8.33 -7.23 5.20
N GLN A 182 -9.56 -7.45 4.71
CA GLN A 182 -10.76 -7.47 5.55
C GLN A 182 -10.71 -8.56 6.64
N LYS A 183 -10.09 -9.71 6.36
CA LYS A 183 -9.91 -10.80 7.34
C LYS A 183 -9.01 -10.41 8.51
N VAL A 184 -8.06 -9.49 8.34
CA VAL A 184 -7.18 -9.00 9.44
C VAL A 184 -8.02 -8.43 10.59
N ARG A 185 -9.10 -7.72 10.25
CA ARG A 185 -10.02 -7.12 11.23
C ARG A 185 -10.85 -8.14 12.00
N THR A 186 -11.16 -9.27 11.37
CA THR A 186 -12.08 -10.28 11.92
C THR A 186 -11.37 -11.54 12.42
N ASN A 187 -10.04 -11.60 12.31
CA ASN A 187 -9.26 -12.75 12.77
C ASN A 187 -9.34 -12.94 14.30
N GLU A 188 -9.01 -14.15 14.74
CA GLU A 188 -9.10 -14.55 16.15
C GLU A 188 -8.28 -13.65 17.09
N VAL A 189 -7.10 -13.20 16.66
CA VAL A 189 -6.20 -12.35 17.45
C VAL A 189 -6.84 -10.99 17.71
N THR A 190 -7.34 -10.34 16.66
CA THR A 190 -8.05 -9.06 16.74
C THR A 190 -9.30 -9.19 17.59
N GLN A 191 -10.10 -10.25 17.40
CA GLN A 191 -11.30 -10.48 18.21
C GLN A 191 -10.97 -10.74 19.69
N CYS A 192 -9.89 -11.45 19.99
CA CYS A 192 -9.41 -11.65 21.36
C CYS A 192 -9.04 -10.31 22.03
N HIS A 193 -8.34 -9.43 21.32
CA HIS A 193 -8.00 -8.10 21.81
C HIS A 193 -9.25 -7.25 22.08
N ILE A 194 -10.23 -7.26 21.17
CA ILE A 194 -11.51 -6.57 21.36
C ILE A 194 -12.22 -7.11 22.60
N ALA A 195 -12.35 -8.43 22.74
CA ALA A 195 -13.02 -9.06 23.87
C ALA A 195 -12.35 -8.70 25.21
N LYS A 196 -11.01 -8.74 25.26
CA LYS A 196 -10.23 -8.33 26.43
C LYS A 196 -10.49 -6.87 26.79
N ARG A 197 -10.44 -5.96 25.82
CA ARG A 197 -10.66 -4.53 26.02
C ARG A 197 -12.10 -4.20 26.44
N LYS A 198 -13.11 -4.91 25.92
CA LYS A 198 -14.50 -4.84 26.38
C LYS A 198 -14.63 -5.26 27.84
N LYS A 199 -13.98 -6.37 28.23
CA LYS A 199 -13.95 -6.85 29.63
C LYS A 199 -13.29 -5.84 30.57
N GLU A 200 -12.26 -5.14 30.10
CA GLU A 200 -11.59 -4.05 30.81
C GLU A 200 -12.37 -2.71 30.79
N GLN A 201 -13.56 -2.66 30.19
CA GLN A 201 -14.37 -1.44 30.00
C GLN A 201 -13.66 -0.33 29.22
N LYS A 202 -12.62 -0.67 28.45
CA LYS A 202 -11.87 0.26 27.59
C LYS A 202 -12.47 0.41 26.20
N LEU A 203 -13.44 -0.44 25.84
CA LEU A 203 -14.24 -0.37 24.63
C LEU A 203 -15.73 -0.62 24.96
N PRO A 204 -16.67 0.02 24.25
CA PRO A 204 -18.10 -0.21 24.46
C PRO A 204 -18.52 -1.62 24.04
N ALA A 205 -19.62 -2.12 24.61
CA ALA A 205 -20.12 -3.49 24.36
C ALA A 205 -20.40 -3.75 22.86
N GLY A 206 -20.96 -2.76 22.17
CA GLY A 206 -21.23 -2.79 20.73
C GLY A 206 -20.06 -2.41 19.83
N PHE A 207 -18.84 -2.25 20.37
CA PHE A 207 -17.68 -1.85 19.56
C PHE A 207 -17.41 -2.85 18.43
N THR A 208 -17.25 -2.30 17.23
CA THR A 208 -16.74 -2.94 16.02
C THR A 208 -15.69 -2.05 15.38
N ILE A 209 -14.79 -2.64 14.60
CA ILE A 209 -13.83 -1.89 13.80
C ILE A 209 -14.50 -1.61 12.46
N ASP A 210 -14.55 -0.35 12.05
CA ASP A 210 -15.09 0.00 10.74
C ASP A 210 -14.15 -0.48 9.62
N PRO A 211 -14.67 -0.83 8.43
CA PRO A 211 -13.83 -1.20 7.31
C PRO A 211 -13.15 0.06 6.76
N ILE A 212 -11.95 -0.09 6.21
CA ILE A 212 -11.38 0.95 5.35
C ILE A 212 -12.24 1.02 4.09
N PRO A 213 -12.75 2.21 3.71
CA PRO A 213 -13.57 2.37 2.50
C PRO A 213 -12.65 2.39 1.28
N TRP A 214 -12.22 1.21 0.82
CA TRP A 214 -11.38 1.09 -0.36
C TRP A 214 -12.05 1.75 -1.57
N PRO A 215 -11.33 2.59 -2.34
CA PRO A 215 -11.89 3.21 -3.54
C PRO A 215 -12.15 2.11 -4.58
N VAL A 216 -13.38 2.09 -5.11
CA VAL A 216 -13.83 1.22 -6.21
C VAL A 216 -13.83 2.01 -7.51
#